data_AF-A0A3S1BLA2-F1
#
_entry.id   AF-A0A3S1BLA2-F1
#
_cell.length_a   1.000
_cell.length_b   1.000
_cell.length_c   1.000
_cell.angle_alpha   90.00
_cell.angle_beta   90.00
_cell.angle_gamma   90.00
#
_symmetry.space_group_name_H-M   'P 1'
#
loop_
_entity.id
_entity.type
_entity.pdbx_description
1 polymer ?
#
loop_
_entity_poly.entity_id
_entity_poly.type
_entity_poly.pdbx_seq_one_letter_code
_entity_poly.pdbx_strand_id
1 'polypeptide(L)'
;MMDIYEDIRKGERGAWVSIIAYILLSAFKLFCGYLFASSALQADGFNNLTDIVASVAVLIGLRISQKPPDSDHTYGHFRAETIAALIASFIMAMVGIQVVVDAVRSLFEGQKGQPDVRSAIVALICAAAMWGVYIFNRRLATQINSQALMAAAKDNLSDALVSVGAAVGIIGAQFGLPWLDIVAAIAVGVLICKTAWDIFRESTHRLSDGFDEKELGDLRGSIARIKGVEGIRDLKARIHGNRVLVDVIIEVDPQLTVMESHHISDLVEERMRRNQKNVMNVHVHVEPKLEDS
;
A
#
# COMPACT_ATOMS: atom_id res chain seq x y z
N MET A 1 3.79 13.24 -18.81
CA MET A 1 2.70 12.31 -19.17
C MET A 1 3.24 10.90 -19.44
N MET A 2 4.22 10.72 -20.33
CA MET A 2 4.78 9.38 -20.66
C MET A 2 5.38 8.63 -19.46
N ASP A 3 6.08 9.36 -18.57
CA ASP A 3 6.71 8.82 -17.35
C ASP A 3 5.70 8.23 -16.34
N ILE A 4 4.46 8.75 -16.31
CA ILE A 4 3.43 8.35 -15.34
C ILE A 4 2.97 6.93 -15.59
N TYR A 5 2.66 6.60 -16.85
CA TYR A 5 2.19 5.27 -17.22
C TYR A 5 3.32 4.24 -17.17
N GLU A 6 4.57 4.67 -17.36
CA GLU A 6 5.74 3.80 -17.18
C GLU A 6 5.90 3.35 -15.73
N ASP A 7 5.74 4.25 -14.77
CA ASP A 7 5.82 3.91 -13.35
C ASP A 7 4.73 2.91 -12.92
N ILE A 8 3.49 3.12 -13.39
CA ILE A 8 2.40 2.18 -13.09
C ILE A 8 2.63 0.82 -13.78
N ARG A 9 3.19 0.80 -15.00
CA ARG A 9 3.61 -0.44 -15.68
C ARG A 9 4.72 -1.17 -14.94
N LYS A 10 5.66 -0.45 -14.33
CA LYS A 10 6.65 -1.08 -13.44
C LYS A 10 5.93 -1.71 -12.25
N GLY A 11 4.91 -1.04 -11.70
CA GLY A 11 4.05 -1.54 -10.63
C GLY A 11 3.44 -2.91 -10.93
N GLU A 12 2.95 -3.14 -12.16
CA GLU A 12 2.43 -4.44 -12.58
C GLU A 12 3.45 -5.58 -12.41
N ARG A 13 4.73 -5.31 -12.68
CA ARG A 13 5.79 -6.33 -12.54
C ARG A 13 5.87 -6.81 -11.10
N GLY A 14 5.76 -5.89 -10.13
CA GLY A 14 5.75 -6.24 -8.71
C GLY A 14 4.54 -7.10 -8.31
N ALA A 15 3.35 -6.74 -8.81
CA ALA A 15 2.14 -7.53 -8.59
C ALA A 15 2.26 -8.94 -9.21
N TRP A 16 2.80 -9.05 -10.42
CA TRP A 16 3.06 -10.35 -11.06
C TRP A 16 4.07 -11.20 -10.29
N VAL A 17 5.14 -10.60 -9.76
CA VAL A 17 6.11 -11.32 -8.92
C VAL A 17 5.43 -11.88 -7.66
N SER A 18 4.56 -11.11 -6.99
CA SER A 18 3.75 -11.63 -5.88
C SER A 18 2.86 -12.80 -6.30
N ILE A 19 2.07 -12.64 -7.38
CA ILE A 19 1.15 -13.69 -7.84
C ILE A 19 1.91 -14.99 -8.16
N ILE A 20 3.01 -14.89 -8.90
CA ILE A 20 3.82 -16.05 -9.28
C ILE A 20 4.43 -16.71 -8.04
N ALA A 21 4.96 -15.91 -7.10
CA ALA A 21 5.50 -16.42 -5.85
C ALA A 21 4.43 -17.16 -5.04
N TYR A 22 3.25 -16.58 -4.86
CA TYR A 22 2.15 -17.24 -4.15
C TYR A 22 1.69 -18.53 -4.81
N ILE A 23 1.59 -18.58 -6.15
CA ILE A 23 1.24 -19.81 -6.88
C ILE A 23 2.30 -20.90 -6.62
N LEU A 24 3.59 -20.57 -6.78
CA LEU A 24 4.68 -21.52 -6.61
C LEU A 24 4.78 -22.02 -5.16
N LEU A 25 4.67 -21.12 -4.19
CA LEU A 25 4.74 -21.45 -2.77
C LEU A 25 3.50 -22.22 -2.32
N SER A 26 2.29 -21.85 -2.76
CA SER A 26 1.07 -22.60 -2.46
C SER A 26 1.17 -24.04 -2.98
N ALA A 27 1.58 -24.23 -4.25
CA ALA A 27 1.79 -25.56 -4.81
C ALA A 27 2.84 -26.37 -4.04
N PHE A 28 3.96 -25.73 -3.68
CA PHE A 28 5.04 -26.36 -2.91
C PHE A 28 4.60 -26.75 -1.49
N LYS A 29 3.94 -25.83 -0.76
CA LYS A 29 3.38 -26.05 0.58
C LYS A 29 2.34 -27.18 0.57
N LEU A 30 1.40 -27.19 -0.38
CA LEU A 30 0.39 -28.25 -0.51
C LEU A 30 1.02 -29.61 -0.82
N PHE A 31 1.99 -29.66 -1.74
CA PHE A 31 2.69 -30.89 -2.08
C PHE A 31 3.47 -31.46 -0.88
N CYS A 32 4.28 -30.63 -0.21
CA CYS A 32 4.98 -31.02 1.00
C CYS A 32 4.02 -31.37 2.15
N GLY A 33 2.90 -30.65 2.27
CA GLY A 33 1.88 -30.89 3.29
C GLY A 33 1.18 -32.24 3.11
N TYR A 34 0.99 -32.68 1.87
CA TYR A 34 0.51 -34.03 1.58
C TYR A 34 1.59 -35.09 1.90
N LEU A 35 2.84 -34.88 1.44
CA LEU A 35 3.93 -35.83 1.68
C LEU A 35 4.29 -36.01 3.15
N PHE A 36 4.23 -34.95 3.95
CA PHE A 36 4.56 -34.96 5.37
C PHE A 36 3.33 -35.13 6.28
N ALA A 37 2.16 -35.38 5.70
CA ALA A 37 0.88 -35.46 6.41
C ALA A 37 0.65 -34.27 7.38
N SER A 38 1.07 -33.07 6.95
CA SER A 38 1.09 -31.86 7.76
C SER A 38 -0.12 -30.99 7.44
N SER A 39 -1.15 -31.04 8.29
CA SER A 39 -2.33 -30.20 8.16
C SER A 39 -2.01 -28.71 8.26
N ALA A 40 -1.00 -28.33 9.04
CA ALA A 40 -0.56 -26.94 9.16
C ALA A 40 -0.03 -26.40 7.82
N LEU A 41 0.82 -27.18 7.13
CA LEU A 41 1.40 -26.77 5.85
C LEU A 41 0.35 -26.78 4.72
N GLN A 42 -0.64 -27.67 4.79
CA GLN A 42 -1.77 -27.64 3.86
C GLN A 42 -2.64 -26.40 4.07
N ALA A 43 -3.01 -26.08 5.32
CA ALA A 43 -3.79 -24.90 5.66
C ALA A 43 -3.08 -23.61 5.20
N ASP A 44 -1.77 -23.51 5.45
CA ASP A 44 -0.95 -22.40 5.00
C ASP A 44 -0.91 -22.31 3.45
N GLY A 45 -0.75 -23.44 2.76
CA GLY A 45 -0.84 -23.50 1.30
C GLY A 45 -2.20 -23.03 0.73
N PHE A 46 -3.31 -23.32 1.43
CA PHE A 46 -4.64 -22.82 1.06
C PHE A 46 -4.81 -21.33 1.37
N ASN A 47 -4.23 -20.82 2.47
CA ASN A 47 -4.25 -19.38 2.78
C ASN A 47 -3.55 -18.57 1.68
N ASN A 48 -2.42 -19.04 1.16
CA ASN A 48 -1.74 -18.42 0.02
C ASN A 48 -2.64 -18.31 -1.24
N LEU A 49 -3.75 -19.04 -1.36
CA LEU A 49 -4.73 -18.82 -2.43
C LEU A 49 -5.53 -17.52 -2.24
N THR A 50 -5.89 -17.18 -1.02
CA THR A 50 -6.55 -15.90 -0.70
C THR A 50 -5.61 -14.73 -1.02
N ASP A 51 -4.31 -14.91 -0.80
CA ASP A 51 -3.29 -13.90 -1.10
C ASP A 51 -3.08 -13.71 -2.61
N ILE A 52 -3.27 -14.78 -3.41
CA ILE A 52 -3.35 -14.67 -4.88
C ILE A 52 -4.53 -13.78 -5.27
N VAL A 53 -5.71 -13.98 -4.65
CA VAL A 53 -6.90 -13.17 -4.94
C VAL A 53 -6.65 -11.70 -4.58
N ALA A 54 -6.05 -11.42 -3.43
CA ALA A 54 -5.66 -10.06 -3.04
C ALA A 54 -4.67 -9.44 -4.06
N SER A 55 -3.66 -10.19 -4.47
CA SER A 55 -2.66 -9.75 -5.44
C SER A 55 -3.25 -9.50 -6.84
N VAL A 56 -4.23 -10.31 -7.25
CA VAL A 56 -4.99 -10.10 -8.48
C VAL A 56 -5.84 -8.84 -8.40
N ALA A 57 -6.50 -8.58 -7.26
CA ALA A 57 -7.24 -7.33 -7.06
C ALA A 57 -6.31 -6.10 -7.18
N VAL A 58 -5.12 -6.17 -6.59
CA VAL A 58 -4.06 -5.15 -6.77
C VAL A 58 -3.66 -5.00 -8.23
N LEU A 59 -3.41 -6.09 -8.95
CA LEU A 59 -3.05 -6.05 -10.38
C LEU A 59 -4.15 -5.44 -11.24
N ILE A 60 -5.41 -5.76 -10.98
CA ILE A 60 -6.56 -5.18 -11.69
C ILE A 60 -6.64 -3.68 -11.42
N GLY A 61 -6.49 -3.24 -10.16
CA GLY A 61 -6.44 -1.83 -9.80
C GLY A 61 -5.34 -1.06 -10.53
N LEU A 62 -4.13 -1.62 -10.55
CA LEU A 62 -2.99 -1.05 -11.29
C LEU A 62 -3.27 -0.97 -12.80
N ARG A 63 -3.90 -1.97 -13.39
CA ARG A 63 -4.30 -1.96 -14.81
C ARG A 63 -5.36 -0.93 -15.13
N ILE A 64 -6.38 -0.80 -14.28
CA ILE A 64 -7.42 0.21 -14.45
C ILE A 64 -6.80 1.62 -14.33
N SER A 65 -5.90 1.83 -13.37
CA SER A 65 -5.25 3.12 -13.15
C SER A 65 -4.37 3.60 -14.32
N GLN A 66 -3.98 2.70 -15.23
CA GLN A 66 -3.24 3.03 -16.45
C GLN A 66 -4.13 3.52 -17.59
N LYS A 67 -5.46 3.46 -17.44
CA LYS A 67 -6.34 3.99 -18.48
C LYS A 67 -6.22 5.52 -18.50
N PRO A 68 -5.98 6.11 -19.68
CA PRO A 68 -5.93 7.56 -19.81
C PRO A 68 -7.30 8.18 -19.51
N PRO A 69 -7.35 9.51 -19.30
CA PRO A 69 -8.61 10.23 -19.16
C PRO A 69 -9.58 9.96 -20.31
N ASP A 70 -10.84 9.80 -19.96
CA ASP A 70 -11.96 9.61 -20.88
C ASP A 70 -13.10 10.60 -20.54
N SER A 71 -14.26 10.45 -21.20
CA SER A 71 -15.37 11.40 -21.07
C SER A 71 -16.01 11.45 -19.69
N ASP A 72 -15.99 10.33 -18.94
CA ASP A 72 -16.56 10.24 -17.59
C ASP A 72 -15.49 10.31 -16.48
N HIS A 73 -14.20 10.20 -16.82
CA HIS A 73 -13.06 10.36 -15.91
C HIS A 73 -12.02 11.33 -16.49
N THR A 74 -12.32 12.63 -16.43
CA THR A 74 -11.49 13.71 -17.01
C THR A 74 -10.10 13.85 -16.38
N TYR A 75 -9.91 13.36 -15.15
CA TYR A 75 -8.62 13.30 -14.46
C TYR A 75 -7.91 11.93 -14.58
N GLY A 76 -8.50 10.99 -15.32
CA GLY A 76 -8.01 9.62 -15.46
C GLY A 76 -8.46 8.69 -14.34
N HIS A 77 -7.97 7.45 -14.40
CA HIS A 77 -8.43 6.35 -13.55
C HIS A 77 -7.56 6.08 -12.32
N PHE A 78 -6.70 7.03 -11.92
CA PHE A 78 -5.67 6.78 -10.90
C PHE A 78 -6.23 6.38 -9.52
N ARG A 79 -7.47 6.80 -9.17
CA ARG A 79 -8.14 6.38 -7.93
C ARG A 79 -8.38 4.85 -7.84
N ALA A 80 -8.41 4.14 -8.97
CA ALA A 80 -8.52 2.68 -8.97
C ALA A 80 -7.39 2.00 -8.18
N GLU A 81 -6.22 2.63 -8.12
CA GLU A 81 -5.10 2.15 -7.31
C GLU A 81 -5.43 2.19 -5.80
N THR A 82 -5.92 3.33 -5.30
CA THR A 82 -6.30 3.48 -3.89
C THR A 82 -7.46 2.56 -3.52
N ILE A 83 -8.42 2.36 -4.44
CA ILE A 83 -9.52 1.41 -4.26
C ILE A 83 -8.98 -0.03 -4.14
N ALA A 84 -8.01 -0.41 -4.97
CA ALA A 84 -7.42 -1.74 -4.88
C ALA A 84 -6.63 -1.96 -3.58
N ALA A 85 -5.90 -0.94 -3.10
CA ALA A 85 -5.25 -0.98 -1.79
C ALA A 85 -6.28 -1.16 -0.65
N LEU A 86 -7.42 -0.46 -0.74
CA LEU A 86 -8.52 -0.61 0.21
C LEU A 86 -9.12 -2.03 0.19
N ILE A 87 -9.38 -2.59 -0.99
CA ILE A 87 -9.87 -3.97 -1.14
C ILE A 87 -8.86 -4.97 -0.55
N ALA A 88 -7.57 -4.81 -0.87
CA ALA A 88 -6.51 -5.65 -0.32
C ALA A 88 -6.47 -5.59 1.22
N SER A 89 -6.70 -4.42 1.81
CA SER A 89 -6.77 -4.26 3.27
C SER A 89 -7.90 -5.07 3.90
N PHE A 90 -9.07 -5.17 3.25
CA PHE A 90 -10.17 -6.00 3.74
C PHE A 90 -9.85 -7.50 3.68
N ILE A 91 -9.23 -7.94 2.58
CA ILE A 91 -8.80 -9.34 2.44
C ILE A 91 -7.75 -9.68 3.51
N MET A 92 -6.76 -8.80 3.69
CA MET A 92 -5.72 -8.96 4.71
C MET A 92 -6.30 -8.98 6.13
N ALA A 93 -7.28 -8.12 6.44
CA ALA A 93 -7.97 -8.14 7.73
C ALA A 93 -8.72 -9.46 7.96
N MET A 94 -9.39 -9.98 6.92
CA MET A 94 -10.08 -11.27 6.99
C MET A 94 -9.11 -12.41 7.31
N VAL A 95 -7.97 -12.46 6.61
CA VAL A 95 -6.91 -13.47 6.87
C VAL A 95 -6.35 -13.31 8.28
N GLY A 96 -6.02 -12.08 8.72
CA GLY A 96 -5.53 -11.82 10.07
C GLY A 96 -6.50 -12.25 11.17
N ILE A 97 -7.81 -11.98 11.00
CA ILE A 97 -8.86 -12.43 11.93
C ILE A 97 -8.95 -13.95 11.93
N GLN A 98 -8.94 -14.58 10.76
CA GLN A 98 -8.99 -16.04 10.62
C GLN A 98 -7.84 -16.71 11.39
N VAL A 99 -6.61 -16.21 11.24
CA VAL A 99 -5.42 -16.69 11.97
C VAL A 99 -5.62 -16.61 13.48
N VAL A 100 -6.13 -15.48 14.00
CA VAL A 100 -6.39 -15.33 15.45
C VAL A 100 -7.48 -16.29 15.92
N VAL A 101 -8.57 -16.42 15.15
CA VAL A 101 -9.69 -17.32 15.48
C VAL A 101 -9.22 -18.77 15.52
N ASP A 102 -8.43 -19.20 14.53
CA ASP A 102 -7.90 -20.57 14.47
C ASP A 102 -6.92 -20.85 15.60
N ALA A 103 -6.06 -19.89 15.95
CA ALA A 103 -5.18 -20.00 17.11
C ALA A 103 -5.95 -20.14 18.43
N VAL A 104 -7.03 -19.35 18.62
CA VAL A 104 -7.89 -19.44 19.80
C VAL A 104 -8.66 -20.76 19.83
N ARG A 105 -9.17 -21.25 18.69
CA ARG A 105 -9.85 -22.56 18.61
C ARG A 105 -8.91 -23.70 18.97
N SER A 106 -7.66 -23.65 18.51
CA SER A 106 -6.62 -24.63 18.85
C SER A 106 -6.39 -24.76 20.36
N LEU A 107 -6.59 -23.68 21.13
CA LEU A 107 -6.50 -23.70 22.59
C LEU A 107 -7.59 -24.58 23.24
N PHE A 108 -8.79 -24.65 22.64
CA PHE A 108 -9.93 -25.40 23.19
C PHE A 108 -10.00 -26.85 22.69
N GLU A 109 -9.57 -27.13 21.46
CA GLU A 109 -9.63 -28.48 20.89
C GLU A 109 -8.50 -29.41 21.35
N GLY A 110 -7.42 -28.86 21.92
CA GLY A 110 -6.22 -29.60 22.27
C GLY A 110 -5.39 -29.98 21.02
N GLN A 111 -4.07 -29.99 21.14
CA GLN A 111 -3.18 -30.20 19.99
C GLN A 111 -3.38 -31.58 19.34
N LYS A 112 -3.83 -31.57 18.07
CA LYS A 112 -3.84 -32.75 17.21
C LYS A 112 -2.51 -32.88 16.49
N GLY A 113 -1.64 -33.75 17.02
CA GLY A 113 -0.43 -34.23 16.35
C GLY A 113 0.83 -33.41 16.63
N GLN A 114 1.94 -34.08 16.86
CA GLN A 114 3.26 -33.44 16.88
C GLN A 114 3.62 -33.04 15.44
N PRO A 115 3.86 -31.75 15.16
CA PRO A 115 4.22 -31.32 13.83
C PRO A 115 5.58 -31.91 13.44
N ASP A 116 5.67 -32.46 12.22
CA ASP A 116 6.94 -32.94 11.67
C ASP A 116 7.92 -31.78 11.55
N VAL A 117 9.12 -31.93 12.13
CA VAL A 117 10.22 -30.95 12.08
C VAL A 117 10.56 -30.57 10.63
N ARG A 118 10.35 -31.48 9.67
CA ARG A 118 10.52 -31.20 8.24
C ARG A 118 9.59 -30.09 7.73
N SER A 119 8.39 -29.97 8.30
CA SER A 119 7.43 -28.92 7.97
C SER A 119 7.94 -27.53 8.39
N ALA A 120 8.68 -27.43 9.50
CA ALA A 120 9.28 -26.17 9.94
C ALA A 120 10.35 -25.68 8.96
N ILE A 121 11.17 -26.59 8.41
CA ILE A 121 12.17 -26.25 7.41
C ILE A 121 11.50 -25.71 6.14
N VAL A 122 10.42 -26.35 5.68
CA VAL A 122 9.66 -25.86 4.53
C VAL A 122 9.06 -24.48 4.80
N ALA A 123 8.46 -24.27 5.98
CA ALA A 123 7.92 -22.97 6.37
C ALA A 123 9.00 -21.88 6.37
N LEU A 124 10.20 -22.15 6.90
CA LEU A 124 11.31 -21.20 6.86
C LEU A 124 11.81 -20.89 5.45
N ILE A 125 11.86 -21.88 4.56
CA ILE A 125 12.22 -21.67 3.15
C ILE A 125 11.19 -20.76 2.47
N CYS A 126 9.90 -21.02 2.70
CA CYS A 126 8.81 -20.20 2.16
C CYS A 126 8.87 -18.77 2.73
N ALA A 127 9.12 -18.62 4.04
CA ALA A 127 9.29 -17.34 4.69
C ALA A 127 10.44 -16.52 4.08
N ALA A 128 11.59 -17.15 3.84
CA ALA A 128 12.74 -16.51 3.22
C ALA A 128 12.44 -16.08 1.77
N ALA A 129 11.74 -16.91 1.00
CA ALA A 129 11.30 -16.56 -0.35
C ALA A 129 10.37 -15.33 -0.34
N MET A 130 9.35 -15.34 0.51
CA MET A 130 8.39 -14.22 0.63
C MET A 130 9.02 -12.95 1.18
N TRP A 131 9.98 -13.07 2.09
CA TRP A 131 10.78 -11.93 2.52
C TRP A 131 11.56 -11.28 1.36
N GLY A 132 12.11 -12.09 0.46
CA GLY A 132 12.74 -11.61 -0.77
C GLY A 132 11.77 -10.84 -1.68
N VAL A 133 10.57 -11.40 -1.88
CA VAL A 133 9.50 -10.75 -2.65
C VAL A 133 9.04 -9.44 -2.00
N TYR A 134 8.90 -9.42 -0.67
CA TYR A 134 8.61 -8.21 0.10
C TYR A 134 9.65 -7.12 -0.13
N ILE A 135 10.95 -7.43 -0.03
CA ILE A 135 12.01 -6.44 -0.23
C ILE A 135 11.92 -5.85 -1.64
N PHE A 136 11.75 -6.70 -2.65
CA PHE A 136 11.61 -6.28 -4.04
C PHE A 136 10.41 -5.34 -4.23
N ASN A 137 9.22 -5.78 -3.80
CA ASN A 137 7.98 -5.01 -3.96
C ASN A 137 7.96 -3.74 -3.12
N ARG A 138 8.48 -3.75 -1.89
CA ARG A 138 8.56 -2.55 -1.05
C ARG A 138 9.46 -1.49 -1.68
N ARG A 139 10.62 -1.90 -2.21
CA ARG A 139 11.53 -0.98 -2.92
C ARG A 139 10.83 -0.38 -4.13
N LEU A 140 10.21 -1.23 -4.94
CA LEU A 140 9.51 -0.79 -6.14
C LEU A 140 8.33 0.13 -5.82
N ALA A 141 7.48 -0.24 -4.85
CA ALA A 141 6.34 0.56 -4.39
C ALA A 141 6.77 1.94 -3.90
N THR A 142 7.87 2.02 -3.16
CA THR A 142 8.42 3.29 -2.67
C THR A 142 8.98 4.13 -3.83
N GLN A 143 9.62 3.51 -4.82
CA GLN A 143 10.17 4.20 -5.98
C GLN A 143 9.07 4.83 -6.85
N ILE A 144 7.96 4.14 -7.07
CA ILE A 144 6.84 4.60 -7.91
C ILE A 144 5.70 5.26 -7.11
N ASN A 145 5.88 5.43 -5.80
CA ASN A 145 4.87 5.93 -4.86
C ASN A 145 3.52 5.19 -4.93
N SER A 146 3.55 3.87 -5.16
CA SER A 146 2.33 3.08 -5.36
C SER A 146 1.80 2.49 -4.05
N GLN A 147 0.57 2.86 -3.69
CA GLN A 147 -0.11 2.30 -2.53
C GLN A 147 -0.58 0.88 -2.75
N ALA A 148 -1.13 0.57 -3.92
CA ALA A 148 -1.63 -0.78 -4.20
C ALA A 148 -0.47 -1.78 -4.16
N LEU A 149 0.68 -1.43 -4.74
CA LEU A 149 1.86 -2.28 -4.66
C LEU A 149 2.44 -2.33 -3.24
N MET A 150 2.39 -1.24 -2.47
CA MET A 150 2.79 -1.26 -1.07
C MET A 150 1.90 -2.17 -0.22
N ALA A 151 0.59 -2.20 -0.48
CA ALA A 151 -0.34 -3.11 0.16
C ALA A 151 0.02 -4.58 -0.15
N ALA A 152 0.28 -4.91 -1.42
CA ALA A 152 0.77 -6.24 -1.80
C ALA A 152 2.13 -6.56 -1.16
N ALA A 153 3.05 -5.59 -1.02
CA ALA A 153 4.31 -5.81 -0.32
C ALA A 153 4.08 -6.14 1.17
N LYS A 154 3.21 -5.39 1.86
CA LYS A 154 2.84 -5.65 3.25
C LYS A 154 2.16 -7.01 3.43
N ASP A 155 1.37 -7.44 2.45
CA ASP A 155 0.79 -8.78 2.40
C ASP A 155 1.87 -9.87 2.30
N ASN A 156 2.84 -9.69 1.40
CA ASN A 156 3.99 -10.61 1.29
C ASN A 156 4.77 -10.72 2.61
N LEU A 157 4.89 -9.61 3.35
CA LEU A 157 5.52 -9.59 4.67
C LEU A 157 4.67 -10.37 5.69
N SER A 158 3.36 -10.22 5.66
CA SER A 158 2.43 -10.97 6.52
C SER A 158 2.59 -12.48 6.33
N ASP A 159 2.61 -13.00 5.09
CA ASP A 159 2.84 -14.44 4.82
C ASP A 159 4.21 -14.90 5.35
N ALA A 160 5.26 -14.10 5.15
CA ALA A 160 6.58 -14.41 5.69
C ALA A 160 6.56 -14.52 7.23
N LEU A 161 5.83 -13.62 7.91
CA LEU A 161 5.70 -13.63 9.37
C LEU A 161 4.84 -14.79 9.88
N VAL A 162 3.78 -15.17 9.16
CA VAL A 162 2.97 -16.37 9.45
C VAL A 162 3.84 -17.62 9.35
N SER A 163 4.61 -17.75 8.27
CA SER A 163 5.51 -18.86 8.05
C SER A 163 6.61 -18.95 9.13
N VAL A 164 7.16 -17.82 9.58
CA VAL A 164 8.09 -17.77 10.72
C VAL A 164 7.40 -18.14 12.03
N GLY A 165 6.20 -17.63 12.28
CA GLY A 165 5.41 -17.94 13.47
C GLY A 165 5.12 -19.43 13.59
N ALA A 166 4.70 -20.05 12.48
CA ALA A 166 4.48 -21.49 12.39
C ALA A 166 5.77 -22.28 12.65
N ALA A 167 6.91 -21.86 12.08
CA ALA A 167 8.20 -22.52 12.34
C ALA A 167 8.60 -22.42 13.83
N VAL A 168 8.42 -21.26 14.46
CA VAL A 168 8.67 -21.08 15.90
C VAL A 168 7.74 -21.96 16.73
N GLY A 169 6.46 -22.06 16.36
CA GLY A 169 5.48 -22.92 17.01
C GLY A 169 5.86 -24.40 16.95
N ILE A 170 6.23 -24.89 15.76
CA ILE A 170 6.67 -26.27 15.54
C ILE A 170 7.93 -26.58 16.36
N ILE A 171 8.94 -25.70 16.32
CA ILE A 171 10.17 -25.89 17.10
C ILE A 171 9.87 -25.85 18.59
N GLY A 172 9.05 -24.91 19.05
CA GLY A 172 8.63 -24.79 20.45
C GLY A 172 7.94 -26.04 20.97
N ALA A 173 7.07 -26.66 20.16
CA ALA A 173 6.41 -27.92 20.51
C ALA A 173 7.41 -29.06 20.73
N GLN A 174 8.53 -29.11 19.99
CA GLN A 174 9.59 -30.12 20.19
C GLN A 174 10.31 -29.97 21.54
N PHE A 175 10.38 -28.75 22.08
CA PHE A 175 10.94 -28.48 23.41
C PHE A 175 9.91 -28.62 24.55
N GLY A 176 8.73 -29.19 24.26
CA GLY A 176 7.65 -29.34 25.25
C GLY A 176 6.94 -28.02 25.59
N LEU A 177 7.03 -27.02 24.70
CA LEU A 177 6.35 -25.71 24.82
C LEU A 177 5.28 -25.55 23.72
N PRO A 178 4.23 -26.41 23.69
CA PRO A 178 3.18 -26.39 22.66
C PRO A 178 2.40 -25.07 22.60
N TRP A 179 2.33 -24.35 23.73
CA TRP A 179 1.66 -23.06 23.84
C TRP A 179 2.34 -21.94 23.04
N LEU A 180 3.62 -22.10 22.65
CA LEU A 180 4.34 -21.11 21.85
C LEU A 180 3.73 -20.94 20.46
N ASP A 181 3.21 -22.01 19.86
CA ASP A 181 2.55 -21.98 18.56
C ASP A 181 1.32 -21.07 18.58
N ILE A 182 0.48 -21.23 19.61
CA ILE A 182 -0.73 -20.42 19.82
C ILE A 182 -0.37 -18.95 20.05
N VAL A 183 0.61 -18.68 20.91
CA VAL A 183 1.04 -17.30 21.19
C VAL A 183 1.64 -16.64 19.95
N ALA A 184 2.47 -17.36 19.19
CA ALA A 184 3.06 -16.84 17.95
C ALA A 184 1.97 -16.55 16.91
N ALA A 185 1.01 -17.46 16.71
CA ALA A 185 -0.09 -17.26 15.77
C ALA A 185 -0.98 -16.07 16.15
N ILE A 186 -1.33 -15.91 17.43
CA ILE A 186 -2.08 -14.73 17.91
C ILE A 186 -1.29 -13.44 17.69
N ALA A 187 0.00 -13.42 18.04
CA ALA A 187 0.83 -12.23 17.88
C ALA A 187 0.96 -11.81 16.42
N VAL A 188 1.18 -12.77 15.51
CA VAL A 188 1.25 -12.53 14.07
C VAL A 188 -0.12 -12.08 13.55
N GLY A 189 -1.21 -12.75 13.90
CA GLY A 189 -2.56 -12.37 13.47
C GLY A 189 -2.93 -10.94 13.88
N VAL A 190 -2.60 -10.52 15.10
CA VAL A 190 -2.80 -9.13 15.57
C VAL A 190 -1.96 -8.13 14.76
N LEU A 191 -0.72 -8.48 14.44
CA LEU A 191 0.16 -7.64 13.61
C LEU A 191 -0.38 -7.48 12.18
N ILE A 192 -0.94 -8.54 11.61
CA ILE A 192 -1.60 -8.51 10.29
C ILE A 192 -2.83 -7.60 10.34
N CYS A 193 -3.70 -7.78 11.34
CA CYS A 193 -4.88 -6.93 11.54
C CYS A 193 -4.50 -5.45 11.69
N LYS A 194 -3.43 -5.14 12.45
CA LYS A 194 -2.91 -3.78 12.55
C LYS A 194 -2.46 -3.25 11.19
N THR A 195 -1.71 -4.06 10.43
CA THR A 195 -1.20 -3.68 9.11
C THR A 195 -2.35 -3.41 8.13
N ALA A 196 -3.38 -4.25 8.15
CA ALA A 196 -4.60 -4.07 7.39
C ALA A 196 -5.34 -2.78 7.78
N TRP A 197 -5.47 -2.51 9.09
CA TRP A 197 -6.07 -1.27 9.59
C TRP A 197 -5.30 -0.02 9.16
N ASP A 198 -3.97 -0.06 9.18
CA ASP A 198 -3.14 1.05 8.74
C ASP A 198 -3.35 1.34 7.24
N ILE A 199 -3.40 0.29 6.40
CA ILE A 199 -3.70 0.44 4.96
C ILE A 199 -5.11 0.96 4.74
N PHE A 200 -6.10 0.43 5.47
CA PHE A 200 -7.49 0.88 5.42
C PHE A 200 -7.59 2.37 5.75
N ARG A 201 -7.05 2.78 6.91
CA ARG A 201 -7.07 4.18 7.37
C ARG A 201 -6.41 5.10 6.36
N GLU A 202 -5.24 4.73 5.83
CA GLU A 202 -4.52 5.53 4.84
C GLU A 202 -5.31 5.64 3.52
N SER A 203 -5.89 4.53 3.04
CA SER A 203 -6.66 4.49 1.80
C SER A 203 -7.96 5.29 1.91
N THR A 204 -8.69 5.15 3.02
CA THR A 204 -9.90 5.93 3.30
C THR A 204 -9.58 7.42 3.43
N HIS A 205 -8.52 7.79 4.16
CA HIS A 205 -8.09 9.18 4.29
C HIS A 205 -7.84 9.81 2.91
N ARG A 206 -7.14 9.13 2.01
CA ARG A 206 -6.89 9.62 0.65
C ARG A 206 -8.15 9.66 -0.22
N LEU A 207 -9.04 8.65 -0.12
CA LEU A 207 -10.32 8.65 -0.84
C LEU A 207 -11.25 9.78 -0.39
N SER A 208 -11.16 10.20 0.87
CA SER A 208 -11.84 11.39 1.40
C SER A 208 -11.14 12.71 1.09
N ASP A 209 -10.18 12.73 0.14
CA ASP A 209 -9.35 13.89 -0.22
C ASP A 209 -8.50 14.44 0.93
N GLY A 210 -8.15 13.59 1.90
CA GLY A 210 -7.21 13.90 2.96
C GLY A 210 -5.77 13.99 2.45
N PHE A 211 -5.01 14.91 3.04
CA PHE A 211 -3.63 15.21 2.65
C PHE A 211 -2.76 15.46 3.89
N ASP A 212 -1.48 15.10 3.81
CA ASP A 212 -0.56 15.23 4.94
C ASP A 212 -0.24 16.71 5.24
N GLU A 213 -0.38 17.12 6.50
CA GLU A 213 -0.18 18.51 6.91
C GLU A 213 1.26 19.00 6.72
N LYS A 214 2.26 18.11 6.86
CA LYS A 214 3.67 18.47 6.67
C LYS A 214 3.95 18.68 5.18
N GLU A 215 3.49 17.76 4.33
CA GLU A 215 3.57 17.93 2.88
C GLU A 215 2.86 19.22 2.44
N LEU A 216 1.67 19.52 2.99
CA LEU A 216 0.96 20.78 2.70
C LEU A 216 1.76 22.01 3.12
N GLY A 217 2.44 21.95 4.27
CA GLY A 217 3.35 22.99 4.75
C GLY A 217 4.54 23.22 3.82
N ASP A 218 5.12 22.14 3.28
CA ASP A 218 6.22 22.22 2.30
C ASP A 218 5.78 22.84 0.98
N LEU A 219 4.56 22.51 0.52
CA LEU A 219 3.94 23.15 -0.65
C LEU A 219 3.73 24.65 -0.38
N ARG A 220 3.12 25.01 0.76
CA ARG A 220 2.91 26.42 1.17
C ARG A 220 4.22 27.20 1.19
N GLY A 221 5.26 26.66 1.84
CA GLY A 221 6.57 27.29 1.92
C GLY A 221 7.26 27.40 0.56
N SER A 222 6.95 26.53 -0.40
CA SER A 222 7.47 26.61 -1.76
C SER A 222 6.80 27.71 -2.58
N ILE A 223 5.48 27.84 -2.47
CA ILE A 223 4.68 28.87 -3.15
C ILE A 223 5.00 30.26 -2.58
N ALA A 224 5.11 30.40 -1.26
CA ALA A 224 5.39 31.69 -0.61
C ALA A 224 6.77 32.28 -0.96
N ARG A 225 7.69 31.47 -1.50
CA ARG A 225 9.03 31.92 -1.95
C ARG A 225 9.05 32.43 -3.39
N ILE A 226 7.90 32.41 -4.08
CA ILE A 226 7.79 32.84 -5.48
C ILE A 226 7.61 34.36 -5.52
N LYS A 227 8.45 35.03 -6.30
CA LYS A 227 8.37 36.49 -6.45
C LYS A 227 7.00 36.88 -7.05
N GLY A 228 6.35 37.86 -6.44
CA GLY A 228 5.02 38.33 -6.84
C GLY A 228 3.87 37.68 -6.06
N VAL A 229 4.12 36.58 -5.32
CA VAL A 229 3.16 36.05 -4.34
C VAL A 229 3.32 36.84 -3.05
N GLU A 230 2.31 37.62 -2.70
CA GLU A 230 2.30 38.46 -1.50
C GLU A 230 1.58 37.81 -0.30
N GLY A 231 0.81 36.77 -0.57
CA GLY A 231 0.04 36.02 0.42
C GLY A 231 -0.51 34.70 -0.16
N ILE A 232 -0.91 33.80 0.73
CA ILE A 232 -1.59 32.55 0.38
C ILE A 232 -2.83 32.46 1.25
N ARG A 233 -3.99 32.75 0.66
CA ARG A 233 -5.27 32.79 1.36
C ARG A 233 -5.80 31.39 1.67
N ASP A 234 -5.70 30.50 0.69
CA ASP A 234 -6.15 29.11 0.79
C ASP A 234 -5.19 28.19 0.03
N LEU A 235 -4.96 27.00 0.58
CA LEU A 235 -4.15 25.96 -0.05
C LEU A 235 -4.74 24.60 0.30
N LYS A 236 -5.17 23.88 -0.73
CA LYS A 236 -5.69 22.54 -0.62
C LYS A 236 -4.89 21.62 -1.53
N ALA A 237 -4.71 20.39 -1.09
CA ALA A 237 -4.11 19.36 -1.92
C ALA A 237 -4.87 18.05 -1.72
N ARG A 238 -4.90 17.21 -2.75
CA ARG A 238 -5.51 15.88 -2.70
C ARG A 238 -4.69 14.89 -3.52
N ILE A 239 -4.77 13.62 -3.14
CA ILE A 239 -4.09 12.53 -3.85
C ILE A 239 -5.05 11.84 -4.81
N HIS A 240 -4.59 11.60 -6.04
CA HIS A 240 -5.29 10.82 -7.06
C HIS A 240 -4.37 9.68 -7.51
N GLY A 241 -4.56 8.50 -6.92
CA GLY A 241 -3.64 7.37 -7.04
C GLY A 241 -2.29 7.67 -6.37
N ASN A 242 -1.24 7.84 -7.17
CA ASN A 242 0.10 8.20 -6.71
C ASN A 242 0.50 9.67 -6.99
N ARG A 243 -0.45 10.51 -7.45
CA ARG A 243 -0.23 11.92 -7.84
C ARG A 243 -0.95 12.92 -6.95
N VAL A 244 -0.40 14.11 -6.85
CA VAL A 244 -0.95 15.22 -6.07
C VAL A 244 -1.60 16.24 -7.00
N LEU A 245 -2.84 16.64 -6.69
CA LEU A 245 -3.49 17.83 -7.23
C LEU A 245 -3.44 18.93 -6.17
N VAL A 246 -3.13 20.15 -6.58
CA VAL A 246 -3.05 21.31 -5.70
C VAL A 246 -4.03 22.37 -6.18
N ASP A 247 -4.83 22.90 -5.28
CA ASP A 247 -5.69 24.07 -5.51
C ASP A 247 -5.19 25.16 -4.56
N VAL A 248 -4.77 26.32 -5.09
CA VAL A 248 -4.21 27.42 -4.30
C VAL A 248 -4.86 28.74 -4.67
N ILE A 249 -5.12 29.56 -3.65
CA ILE A 249 -5.50 30.97 -3.80
C ILE A 249 -4.30 31.80 -3.36
N ILE A 250 -3.67 32.47 -4.32
CA ILE A 250 -2.55 33.38 -4.06
C ILE A 250 -3.04 34.83 -4.06
N GLU A 251 -2.42 35.64 -3.22
CA GLU A 251 -2.63 37.08 -3.19
C GLU A 251 -1.47 37.78 -3.90
N VAL A 252 -1.78 38.75 -4.76
CA VAL A 252 -0.81 39.55 -5.52
C VAL A 252 -1.15 41.04 -5.42
N ASP A 253 -0.21 41.90 -5.83
CA ASP A 253 -0.42 43.36 -5.88
C ASP A 253 -1.66 43.73 -6.74
N PRO A 254 -2.65 44.46 -6.18
CA PRO A 254 -3.86 44.88 -6.89
C PRO A 254 -3.61 45.76 -8.14
N GLN A 255 -2.43 46.37 -8.26
CA GLN A 255 -2.08 47.24 -9.39
C GLN A 255 -1.60 46.46 -10.62
N LEU A 256 -1.36 45.16 -10.49
CA LEU A 256 -0.93 44.32 -11.61
C LEU A 256 -2.02 44.19 -12.67
N THR A 257 -1.59 44.17 -13.93
CA THR A 257 -2.46 43.80 -15.03
C THR A 257 -2.80 42.31 -14.97
N VAL A 258 -3.93 41.92 -15.60
CA VAL A 258 -4.34 40.51 -15.71
C VAL A 258 -3.21 39.63 -16.30
N MET A 259 -2.43 40.17 -17.24
CA MET A 259 -1.31 39.48 -17.84
C MET A 259 -0.15 39.25 -16.86
N GLU A 260 0.18 40.23 -16.03
CA GLU A 260 1.23 40.10 -15.02
C GLU A 260 0.82 39.11 -13.92
N SER A 261 -0.43 39.19 -13.45
CA SER A 261 -0.96 38.23 -12.47
C SER A 261 -1.02 36.81 -13.05
N HIS A 262 -1.38 36.65 -14.32
CA HIS A 262 -1.36 35.35 -14.99
C HIS A 262 0.06 34.79 -15.10
N HIS A 263 1.06 35.63 -15.35
CA HIS A 263 2.46 35.18 -15.37
C HIS A 263 2.95 34.69 -14.00
N ILE A 264 2.50 35.32 -12.90
CA ILE A 264 2.77 34.83 -11.54
C ILE A 264 2.11 33.45 -11.33
N SER A 265 0.86 33.29 -11.78
CA SER A 265 0.17 32.00 -11.76
C SER A 265 0.95 30.90 -12.51
N ASP A 266 1.38 31.16 -13.74
CA ASP A 266 2.20 30.24 -14.53
C ASP A 266 3.49 29.85 -13.80
N LEU A 267 4.14 30.81 -13.15
CA LEU A 267 5.37 30.58 -12.38
C LEU A 267 5.12 29.68 -11.16
N VAL A 268 3.97 29.84 -10.49
CA VAL A 268 3.54 28.95 -9.41
C VAL A 268 3.32 27.54 -9.95
N GLU A 269 2.53 27.39 -11.02
CA GLU A 269 2.25 26.09 -11.64
C GLU A 269 3.54 25.37 -12.07
N GLU A 270 4.43 26.07 -12.76
CA GLU A 270 5.70 25.53 -13.26
C GLU A 270 6.61 25.10 -12.10
N ARG A 271 6.75 25.94 -11.08
CA ARG A 271 7.65 25.67 -9.95
C ARG A 271 7.16 24.49 -9.12
N MET A 272 5.85 24.38 -8.93
CA MET A 272 5.25 23.26 -8.23
C MET A 272 5.41 21.96 -9.03
N ARG A 273 5.17 21.98 -10.35
CA ARG A 273 5.37 20.79 -11.20
C ARG A 273 6.83 20.34 -11.31
N ARG A 274 7.80 21.26 -11.23
CA ARG A 274 9.23 20.93 -11.34
C ARG A 274 9.89 20.52 -10.04
N ASN A 275 9.57 21.20 -8.94
CA ASN A 275 10.32 21.05 -7.69
C ASN A 275 9.66 20.12 -6.69
N GLN A 276 8.37 19.82 -6.85
CA GLN A 276 7.63 18.96 -5.94
C GLN A 276 7.37 17.61 -6.58
N LYS A 277 7.69 16.54 -5.84
CA LYS A 277 7.49 15.17 -6.33
C LYS A 277 6.01 14.92 -6.53
N ASN A 278 5.67 14.28 -7.65
CA ASN A 278 4.34 13.75 -7.94
C ASN A 278 3.20 14.76 -8.09
N VAL A 279 3.47 16.07 -8.11
CA VAL A 279 2.47 17.09 -8.45
C VAL A 279 2.10 16.98 -9.92
N MET A 280 0.85 16.62 -10.20
CA MET A 280 0.34 16.43 -11.56
C MET A 280 -0.27 17.71 -12.12
N ASN A 281 -1.10 18.37 -11.31
CA ASN A 281 -1.81 19.57 -11.71
C ASN A 281 -1.89 20.55 -10.54
N VAL A 282 -1.81 21.84 -10.86
CA VAL A 282 -1.95 22.94 -9.92
C VAL A 282 -2.95 23.91 -10.51
N HIS A 283 -4.01 24.20 -9.78
CA HIS A 283 -4.97 25.25 -10.14
C HIS A 283 -4.72 26.45 -9.23
N VAL A 284 -4.37 27.58 -9.84
CA VAL A 284 -4.06 28.82 -9.13
C VAL A 284 -5.19 29.81 -9.37
N HIS A 285 -5.85 30.22 -8.30
CA HIS A 285 -6.73 31.38 -8.30
C HIS A 285 -5.95 32.58 -7.79
N VAL A 286 -6.06 33.71 -8.48
CA VAL A 286 -5.36 34.94 -8.11
C VAL A 286 -6.35 35.93 -7.53
N GLU A 287 -6.06 36.42 -6.33
CA GLU A 287 -6.81 37.46 -5.66
C GLU A 287 -5.93 38.69 -5.40
N PRO A 288 -6.48 39.91 -5.42
CA PRO A 288 -5.74 41.09 -5.01
C PRO A 288 -5.52 41.07 -3.50
N LYS A 289 -4.30 41.41 -3.05
CA LYS A 289 -4.03 41.63 -1.64
C LYS A 289 -4.68 42.94 -1.20
N LEU A 290 -5.79 42.85 -0.49
CA LEU A 290 -6.40 44.01 0.14
C LEU A 290 -5.58 44.33 1.41
N GLU A 291 -5.21 45.59 1.62
CA GLU A 291 -4.69 45.99 2.93
C GLU A 291 -5.79 45.73 3.97
N ASP A 292 -5.47 44.91 4.97
CA ASP A 292 -6.38 44.65 6.09
C ASP A 292 -6.88 45.99 6.64
N SER A 293 -8.21 46.18 6.62
CA SER A 293 -8.89 47.31 7.28
C SER A 293 -9.05 47.06 8.77
#